data_AF-A0A8T4S4C9-F1
#
_entry.id   AF-A0A8T4S4C9-F1
#
_cell.length_a   1.000
_cell.length_b   1.000
_cell.length_c   1.000
_cell.angle_alpha   90.00
_cell.angle_beta   90.00
_cell.angle_gamma   90.00
#
_symmetry.space_group_name_H-M   'P 1'
#
loop_
_entity.id
_entity.type
_entity.pdbx_description
1 polymer ?
#
loop_
_entity_poly.entity_id
_entity_poly.type
_entity_poly.pdbx_seq_one_letter_code
_entity_poly.pdbx_strand_id
1 'polypeptide(L)'
;MNNWRDEVGKDISDHLEAQINESTKYKEAYEQAPDKGNAQLWVAIATISKQVFDLNLRIKYLEILLKDFDRKIKDSNNELQNEMKEIEKSIKNFTDIGKDIEDYARDSSINLEPKIEEEQIAEIKYDKKKEEPEIKTKPKIKGKKVIKKKNKSKKFIHKRFIGKKNKRRSLAKVLRKF
;
A
#
# COMPACT_ATOMS: atom_id res chain seq x y z
N MET A 1 -18.71 -24.74 45.91
CA MET A 1 -17.76 -23.63 45.77
C MET A 1 -17.98 -23.06 44.39
N ASN A 2 -18.33 -21.78 44.27
CA ASN A 2 -18.43 -21.14 42.95
C ASN A 2 -17.03 -21.06 42.35
N ASN A 3 -16.90 -21.44 41.08
CA ASN A 3 -15.66 -21.27 40.35
C ASN A 3 -15.58 -19.79 39.97
N TRP A 4 -14.57 -19.08 40.48
CA TRP A 4 -14.37 -17.65 40.19
C TRP A 4 -14.31 -17.35 38.68
N ARG A 5 -13.94 -18.33 37.85
CA ARG A 5 -13.94 -18.21 36.39
C ARG A 5 -15.33 -17.94 35.81
N ASP A 6 -16.39 -18.37 36.49
CA ASP A 6 -17.78 -18.14 36.05
C ASP A 6 -18.24 -16.70 36.35
N GLU A 7 -17.53 -16.00 37.23
CA GLU A 7 -17.78 -14.60 37.59
C GLU A 7 -16.98 -13.62 36.71
N VAL A 8 -16.05 -14.13 35.91
CA VAL A 8 -15.21 -13.35 34.99
C VAL A 8 -15.96 -13.08 33.69
N GLY A 9 -15.89 -11.84 33.19
CA GLY A 9 -16.47 -11.47 31.91
C GLY A 9 -15.93 -12.31 30.75
N LYS A 10 -16.80 -12.72 29.82
CA LYS A 10 -16.42 -13.52 28.64
C LYS A 10 -15.39 -12.83 27.73
N ASP A 11 -15.36 -11.50 27.74
CA ASP A 11 -14.42 -10.67 26.99
C ASP A 11 -12.97 -10.80 27.47
N ILE A 12 -12.77 -11.03 28.76
CA ILE A 12 -11.43 -11.19 29.37
C ILE A 12 -11.08 -12.64 29.71
N SER A 13 -12.08 -13.52 29.78
CA SER A 13 -11.94 -14.95 30.11
C SER A 13 -10.87 -15.62 29.26
N ASP A 14 -10.98 -15.56 27.93
CA ASP A 14 -10.03 -16.17 27.00
C ASP A 14 -8.60 -15.66 27.20
N HIS A 15 -8.46 -14.35 27.48
CA HIS A 15 -7.14 -13.74 27.71
C HIS A 15 -6.53 -14.24 29.02
N LEU A 16 -7.31 -14.33 30.09
CA LEU A 16 -6.86 -14.87 31.37
C LEU A 16 -6.49 -16.34 31.26
N GLU A 17 -7.26 -17.15 30.53
CA GLU A 17 -6.90 -18.55 30.29
C GLU A 17 -5.58 -18.67 29.52
N ALA A 18 -5.37 -17.84 28.50
CA ALA A 18 -4.11 -17.79 27.78
C ALA A 18 -2.94 -17.40 28.69
N GLN A 19 -3.11 -16.43 29.59
CA GLN A 19 -2.08 -16.04 30.55
C GLN A 19 -1.79 -17.15 31.57
N ILE A 20 -2.83 -17.83 32.07
CA ILE A 20 -2.66 -18.98 32.97
C ILE A 20 -1.89 -20.08 32.23
N ASN A 21 -2.29 -20.44 31.02
CA ASN A 21 -1.59 -21.44 30.21
C ASN A 21 -0.12 -21.04 29.93
N GLU A 22 0.16 -19.75 29.68
CA GLU A 22 1.53 -19.28 29.48
C GLU A 22 2.37 -19.39 30.76
N SER A 23 1.81 -18.97 31.91
CA SER A 23 2.51 -19.03 33.20
C SER A 23 2.74 -20.47 33.68
N THR A 24 1.84 -21.40 33.36
CA THR A 24 2.00 -22.83 33.70
C THR A 24 3.17 -23.50 32.98
N LYS A 25 3.68 -22.94 31.88
CA LYS A 25 4.91 -23.41 31.23
C LYS A 25 6.13 -23.32 32.14
N TYR A 26 6.10 -22.43 33.13
CA TYR A 26 7.18 -22.23 34.09
C TYR A 26 6.89 -22.89 35.45
N LYS A 27 6.03 -23.90 35.46
CA LYS A 27 5.62 -24.61 36.68
C LYS A 27 6.79 -25.14 37.49
N GLU A 28 7.74 -25.78 36.82
CA GLU A 28 8.94 -26.32 37.47
C GLU A 28 9.75 -25.24 38.20
N ALA A 29 9.76 -23.99 37.68
CA ALA A 29 10.53 -22.90 38.26
C ALA A 29 9.90 -22.38 39.57
N TYR A 30 8.58 -22.20 39.62
CA TYR A 30 7.92 -21.72 40.84
C TYR A 30 7.66 -22.85 41.85
N GLU A 31 7.65 -24.13 41.43
CA GLU A 31 7.55 -25.26 42.35
C GLU A 31 8.77 -25.43 43.25
N GLN A 32 9.95 -24.98 42.79
CA GLN A 32 11.20 -24.99 43.55
C GLN A 32 11.32 -23.81 44.52
N ALA A 33 10.42 -22.82 44.45
CA ALA A 33 10.47 -21.65 45.31
C ALA A 33 9.92 -21.96 46.71
N PRO A 34 10.47 -21.31 47.78
CA PRO A 34 9.94 -21.44 49.13
C PRO A 34 8.46 -21.05 49.26
N ASP A 35 8.05 -19.99 48.55
CA ASP A 35 6.66 -19.56 48.43
C ASP A 35 6.21 -19.65 46.97
N LYS A 36 5.45 -20.70 46.68
CA LYS A 36 4.95 -21.01 45.34
C LYS A 36 3.97 -19.95 44.82
N GLY A 37 3.13 -19.40 45.71
CA GLY A 37 2.11 -18.42 45.32
C GLY A 37 2.75 -17.11 44.88
N ASN A 38 3.71 -16.62 45.66
CA ASN A 38 4.48 -15.43 45.31
C ASN A 38 5.32 -15.65 44.05
N ALA A 39 5.99 -16.80 43.93
CA ALA A 39 6.78 -17.12 42.73
C ALA A 39 5.92 -17.22 41.46
N GLN A 40 4.72 -17.81 41.53
CA GLN A 40 3.78 -17.85 40.41
C GLN A 40 3.33 -16.43 40.00
N LEU A 41 3.08 -15.54 40.96
CA LEU A 41 2.74 -14.15 40.69
C LEU A 41 3.89 -13.42 39.97
N TRP A 42 5.14 -13.61 40.40
CA TRP A 42 6.30 -13.04 39.72
C TRP A 42 6.47 -13.54 38.29
N VAL A 43 6.22 -14.83 38.05
CA VAL A 43 6.22 -15.40 36.69
C VAL A 43 5.14 -14.76 35.82
N ALA A 44 3.92 -14.58 36.35
CA ALA A 44 2.84 -13.91 35.63
C ALA A 44 3.23 -12.45 35.29
N ILE A 45 3.76 -11.70 36.27
CA ILE A 45 4.23 -10.32 36.06
C ILE A 45 5.32 -10.26 34.99
N ALA A 46 6.31 -11.15 35.05
CA ALA A 46 7.39 -11.20 34.07
C ALA A 46 6.87 -11.51 32.65
N THR A 47 5.89 -12.41 32.54
CA THR A 47 5.26 -12.78 31.28
C THR A 47 4.51 -11.59 30.66
N ILE A 48 3.71 -10.89 31.46
CA ILE A 48 2.98 -9.68 31.03
C ILE A 48 3.97 -8.57 30.65
N SER A 49 4.99 -8.34 31.47
CA SER A 49 6.03 -7.33 31.21
C SER A 49 6.73 -7.58 29.87
N LYS A 50 7.06 -8.84 29.57
CA LYS A 50 7.61 -9.24 28.27
C LYS A 50 6.64 -8.97 27.12
N GLN A 51 5.35 -9.31 27.27
CA GLN A 51 4.35 -9.05 26.24
C GLN A 51 4.20 -7.54 25.96
N VAL A 52 4.17 -6.70 27.01
CA VAL A 52 4.12 -5.25 26.89
C VAL A 52 5.37 -4.71 26.20
N PHE A 53 6.56 -5.21 26.56
CA PHE A 53 7.81 -4.84 25.90
C PHE A 53 7.80 -5.20 24.40
N ASP A 54 7.38 -6.42 24.05
CA ASP A 54 7.28 -6.87 22.66
C ASP A 54 6.29 -6.04 21.85
N LEU A 55 5.14 -5.67 22.44
CA LEU A 55 4.17 -4.77 21.81
C LEU A 55 4.75 -3.38 21.59
N ASN A 56 5.43 -2.80 22.59
CA ASN A 56 6.09 -1.51 22.45
C ASN A 56 7.16 -1.52 21.36
N LEU A 57 7.92 -2.61 21.23
CA LEU A 57 8.90 -2.76 20.16
C LEU A 57 8.24 -2.78 18.77
N ARG A 58 7.10 -3.49 18.64
CA ARG A 58 6.32 -3.51 17.39
C ARG A 58 5.71 -2.15 17.06
N ILE A 59 5.19 -1.43 18.06
CA ILE A 59 4.66 -0.07 17.87
C ILE A 59 5.77 0.85 17.34
N LYS A 60 6.93 0.88 18.01
CA LYS A 60 8.08 1.67 17.55
C LYS A 60 8.52 1.31 16.13
N TYR A 61 8.51 0.04 15.78
CA TYR A 61 8.82 -0.42 14.43
C TYR A 61 7.80 0.12 13.40
N LEU A 62 6.50 0.03 13.70
CA LEU A 62 5.44 0.56 12.83
C LEU A 62 5.51 2.09 12.70
N GLU A 63 5.83 2.81 13.78
CA GLU A 63 6.03 4.26 13.76
C GLU A 63 7.17 4.67 12.82
N ILE A 64 8.28 3.92 12.81
CA ILE A 64 9.39 4.15 11.88
C ILE A 64 8.93 3.93 10.44
N LEU A 65 8.25 2.80 10.17
CA LEU A 65 7.74 2.52 8.83
C LEU A 65 6.77 3.58 8.32
N LEU A 66 5.91 4.10 9.20
CA LEU A 66 4.95 5.14 8.86
C LEU A 66 5.66 6.46 8.53
N LYS A 67 6.69 6.83 9.30
CA LYS A 67 7.54 7.99 8.99
C LYS A 67 8.27 7.85 7.65
N ASP A 68 8.78 6.67 7.35
CA ASP A 68 9.44 6.40 6.07
C ASP A 68 8.45 6.44 4.90
N PHE A 69 7.23 5.96 5.11
CA PHE A 69 6.15 6.04 4.13
C PHE A 69 5.72 7.49 3.86
N ASP A 70 5.56 8.30 4.92
CA ASP A 70 5.26 9.73 4.79
C ASP A 70 6.34 10.49 4.03
N ARG A 71 7.62 10.16 4.27
CA ARG A 71 8.74 10.74 3.50
C ARG A 71 8.62 10.38 2.01
N LYS A 72 8.40 9.11 1.69
CA LYS A 72 8.21 8.66 0.29
C LYS A 72 7.04 9.36 -0.39
N ILE A 73 5.91 9.54 0.30
CA ILE A 73 4.77 10.28 -0.26
C ILE A 73 5.15 11.73 -0.55
N LYS A 74 5.86 12.40 0.36
CA LYS A 74 6.32 13.78 0.15
C LYS A 74 7.28 13.88 -1.04
N ASP A 75 8.23 12.95 -1.14
CA ASP A 75 9.19 12.93 -2.24
C ASP A 75 8.48 12.72 -3.59
N SER A 76 7.56 11.75 -3.67
CA SER A 76 6.75 11.52 -4.89
C SER A 76 5.83 12.70 -5.22
N ASN A 77 5.26 13.38 -4.23
CA ASN A 77 4.45 14.58 -4.48
C ASN A 77 5.30 15.75 -5.02
N ASN A 78 6.53 15.90 -4.53
CA ASN A 78 7.45 16.91 -5.04
C ASN A 78 7.87 16.61 -6.48
N GLU A 79 8.10 15.33 -6.80
CA GLU A 79 8.39 14.88 -8.18
C GLU A 79 7.21 15.18 -9.11
N LEU A 80 5.99 14.79 -8.72
CA LEU A 80 4.77 15.10 -9.48
C LEU A 80 4.57 16.62 -9.66
N GLN A 81 4.82 17.43 -8.63
CA GLN A 81 4.75 18.89 -8.72
C GLN A 81 5.75 19.46 -9.73
N ASN A 82 6.94 18.89 -9.82
CA ASN A 82 7.94 19.30 -10.80
C ASN A 82 7.53 18.92 -12.23
N GLU A 83 7.04 17.69 -12.43
CA GLU A 83 6.50 17.24 -13.71
C GLU A 83 5.32 18.12 -14.17
N MET A 84 4.41 18.47 -13.26
CA MET A 84 3.29 19.37 -13.57
C MET A 84 3.77 20.75 -14.02
N LYS A 85 4.80 21.31 -13.37
CA LYS A 85 5.40 22.59 -13.78
C LYS A 85 6.08 22.52 -15.14
N GLU A 86 6.70 21.38 -15.49
CA GLU A 86 7.28 21.18 -16.81
C GLU A 86 6.20 21.11 -17.89
N ILE A 87 5.12 20.36 -17.63
CA ILE A 87 3.96 20.29 -18.53
C ILE A 87 3.34 21.68 -18.72
N GLU A 88 3.15 22.47 -17.66
CA GLU A 88 2.63 23.84 -17.76
C GLU A 88 3.51 24.74 -18.65
N LYS A 89 4.84 24.63 -18.52
CA LYS A 89 5.78 25.36 -19.39
C LYS A 89 5.64 24.92 -20.85
N SER A 90 5.56 23.61 -21.11
CA SER A 90 5.37 23.09 -22.46
C SER A 90 4.06 23.57 -23.07
N ILE A 91 2.95 23.55 -22.32
CA ILE A 91 1.65 24.06 -22.76
C ILE A 91 1.76 25.55 -23.13
N LYS A 92 2.42 26.35 -22.29
CA LYS A 92 2.61 27.78 -22.55
C LYS A 92 3.37 28.02 -23.86
N ASN A 93 4.46 27.28 -24.09
CA ASN A 93 5.21 27.37 -25.35
C ASN A 93 4.34 27.00 -26.56
N PHE A 94 3.52 25.94 -26.47
CA PHE A 94 2.60 25.58 -27.55
C PHE A 94 1.54 26.64 -27.80
N THR A 95 1.02 27.28 -26.76
CA THR A 95 0.04 28.37 -26.91
C THR A 95 0.65 29.62 -27.54
N ASP A 96 1.92 29.92 -27.23
CA ASP A 96 2.62 31.06 -27.83
C ASP A 96 2.89 30.79 -29.32
N ILE A 97 3.36 29.58 -29.68
CA ILE A 97 3.49 29.15 -31.09
C ILE A 97 2.15 29.22 -31.83
N GLY A 98 1.05 28.81 -31.19
CA GLY A 98 -0.29 28.86 -31.77
C GLY A 98 -0.73 30.28 -32.14
N LYS A 99 -0.39 31.27 -31.29
CA LYS A 99 -0.65 32.69 -31.58
C LYS A 99 0.19 33.20 -32.74
N ASP A 100 1.48 32.87 -32.78
CA ASP A 100 2.37 33.25 -33.88
C ASP A 100 1.86 32.72 -35.23
N ILE A 101 1.33 31.49 -35.25
CA ILE A 101 0.71 30.90 -36.46
C ILE A 101 -0.58 31.62 -36.84
N GLU A 102 -1.43 31.96 -35.87
CA GLU A 102 -2.69 32.69 -36.12
C GLU A 102 -2.44 34.09 -36.67
N ASP A 103 -1.47 34.81 -36.10
CA ASP A 103 -1.06 36.13 -36.56
C ASP A 103 -0.48 36.06 -37.99
N TYR A 104 0.39 35.08 -38.26
CA TYR A 104 0.91 34.84 -39.61
C TYR A 104 -0.19 34.52 -40.64
N ALA A 105 -1.18 33.71 -40.25
CA ALA A 105 -2.31 33.37 -41.12
C ALA A 105 -3.19 34.58 -41.41
N ARG A 106 -3.39 35.47 -40.42
CA ARG A 106 -4.14 36.73 -40.59
C ARG A 106 -3.43 37.66 -41.56
N ASP A 107 -2.12 37.85 -41.41
CA ASP A 107 -1.32 38.66 -42.34
C ASP A 107 -1.31 38.09 -43.76
N SER A 108 -1.27 36.76 -43.89
CA SER A 108 -1.31 36.06 -45.18
C SER A 108 -2.69 36.11 -45.86
N SER A 109 -3.77 36.27 -45.08
CA SER A 109 -5.15 36.32 -45.60
C SER A 109 -5.55 37.68 -46.19
N ILE A 110 -4.68 38.69 -46.17
CA ILE A 110 -4.96 40.05 -46.67
C ILE A 110 -4.95 40.14 -48.22
N ASN A 111 -4.60 39.08 -48.97
CA ASN A 111 -4.50 39.15 -50.44
C ASN A 111 -5.21 38.04 -51.23
N LEU A 112 -6.13 37.31 -50.60
CA LEU A 112 -7.06 36.45 -51.33
C LEU A 112 -8.45 37.04 -51.17
N GLU A 113 -8.72 38.14 -51.89
CA GLU A 113 -10.09 38.34 -52.39
C GLU A 113 -10.48 37.04 -53.10
N PRO A 114 -11.49 36.31 -52.62
CA PRO A 114 -12.01 35.23 -53.40
C PRO A 114 -12.71 35.91 -54.57
N LYS A 115 -12.03 35.97 -55.73
CA LYS A 115 -12.67 36.07 -57.04
C LYS A 115 -13.49 34.78 -57.20
N ILE A 116 -14.61 34.72 -56.49
CA ILE A 116 -15.68 33.78 -56.76
C ILE A 116 -16.30 34.32 -58.03
N GLU A 117 -15.78 33.86 -59.17
CA GLU A 117 -16.56 33.82 -60.39
C GLU A 117 -17.86 33.08 -60.05
N GLU A 118 -18.96 33.81 -60.00
CA GLU A 118 -20.32 33.34 -59.65
C GLU A 118 -20.89 32.31 -60.65
N GLU A 119 -20.09 31.79 -61.59
CA GLU A 119 -20.60 31.06 -62.77
C GLU A 119 -20.71 29.53 -62.63
N GLN A 120 -20.38 28.91 -61.50
CA GLN A 120 -20.43 27.43 -61.38
C GLN A 120 -21.32 26.84 -60.27
N ILE A 121 -22.16 27.64 -59.61
CA ILE A 121 -23.09 27.12 -58.57
C ILE A 121 -24.37 26.49 -59.18
N ALA A 122 -24.52 26.45 -60.51
CA ALA A 122 -25.74 25.94 -61.14
C ALA A 122 -25.83 24.42 -61.35
N GLU A 123 -24.75 23.62 -61.24
CA GLU A 123 -24.78 22.26 -61.84
C GLU A 123 -24.43 21.07 -60.94
N ILE A 124 -24.57 21.18 -59.62
CA ILE A 124 -24.56 19.99 -58.74
C ILE A 124 -25.85 19.93 -57.92
N LYS A 125 -26.96 19.83 -58.64
CA LYS A 125 -28.24 19.33 -58.14
C LYS A 125 -28.41 17.86 -58.56
N TYR A 126 -27.55 16.95 -58.09
CA TYR A 126 -27.92 15.52 -58.13
C TYR A 126 -27.46 14.77 -56.88
N ASP A 127 -28.43 14.06 -56.31
CA ASP A 127 -28.34 12.93 -55.39
C ASP A 127 -27.95 13.17 -53.92
N LYS A 128 -28.86 13.86 -53.21
CA LYS A 128 -29.17 13.52 -51.81
C LYS A 128 -29.78 12.11 -51.75
N LYS A 129 -28.94 11.07 -51.78
CA LYS A 129 -29.29 9.77 -51.21
C LYS A 129 -29.08 9.86 -49.70
N LYS A 130 -30.20 9.80 -48.98
CA LYS A 130 -30.27 9.49 -47.55
C LYS A 130 -29.48 8.20 -47.27
N GLU A 131 -28.38 8.31 -46.55
CA GLU A 131 -27.92 7.25 -45.68
C GLU A 131 -27.85 7.83 -44.26
N GLU A 132 -28.86 7.49 -43.47
CA GLU A 132 -28.86 7.69 -42.03
C GLU A 132 -27.71 6.87 -41.43
N PRO A 133 -26.77 7.47 -40.68
CA PRO A 133 -25.82 6.68 -39.91
C PRO A 133 -26.58 5.99 -38.78
N GLU A 134 -26.73 4.67 -38.91
CA GLU A 134 -27.18 3.79 -37.85
C GLU A 134 -26.38 4.08 -36.57
N ILE A 135 -27.11 4.54 -35.55
CA ILE A 135 -26.63 4.72 -34.19
C ILE A 135 -26.23 3.34 -33.67
N LYS A 136 -24.92 3.04 -33.73
CA LYS A 136 -24.36 1.85 -33.08
C LYS A 136 -24.63 1.94 -31.59
N THR A 137 -25.59 1.14 -31.16
CA THR A 137 -26.00 0.91 -29.78
C THR A 137 -24.78 0.64 -28.89
N LYS A 138 -24.73 1.37 -27.77
CA LYS A 138 -23.80 1.16 -26.65
C LYS A 138 -23.61 -0.33 -26.36
N PRO A 139 -22.38 -0.85 -26.29
CA PRO A 139 -22.17 -2.20 -25.80
C PRO A 139 -22.63 -2.28 -24.34
N LYS A 140 -23.66 -3.08 -24.09
CA LYS A 140 -24.01 -3.54 -22.74
C LYS A 140 -22.75 -4.15 -22.13
N ILE A 141 -22.16 -3.43 -21.17
CA ILE A 141 -21.12 -3.95 -20.29
C ILE A 141 -21.78 -5.08 -19.49
N LYS A 142 -21.67 -6.31 -20.00
CA LYS A 142 -22.03 -7.52 -19.27
C LYS A 142 -21.15 -7.52 -18.03
N GLY A 143 -21.78 -7.47 -16.85
CA GLY A 143 -21.12 -7.56 -15.57
C GLY A 143 -20.11 -8.70 -15.60
N LYS A 144 -18.83 -8.36 -15.39
CA LYS A 144 -17.77 -9.33 -15.18
C LYS A 144 -18.22 -10.22 -14.01
N LYS A 145 -18.55 -11.48 -14.31
CA LYS A 145 -18.68 -12.52 -13.28
C LYS A 145 -17.41 -12.47 -12.45
N VAL A 146 -17.58 -12.15 -11.18
CA VAL A 146 -16.54 -12.27 -10.15
C VAL A 146 -16.13 -13.74 -10.13
N ILE A 147 -15.06 -14.07 -10.85
CA ILE A 147 -14.38 -15.34 -10.69
C ILE A 147 -13.81 -15.29 -9.27
N LYS A 148 -14.52 -15.95 -8.34
CA LYS A 148 -13.97 -16.32 -7.04
C LYS A 148 -12.73 -17.15 -7.31
N LYS A 149 -11.56 -16.50 -7.36
CA LYS A 149 -10.27 -17.18 -7.29
C LYS A 149 -10.28 -17.91 -5.96
N LYS A 150 -10.56 -19.22 -6.00
CA LYS A 150 -10.21 -20.13 -4.92
C LYS A 150 -8.71 -19.96 -4.72
N ASN A 151 -8.35 -19.22 -3.67
CA ASN A 151 -6.99 -19.20 -3.16
C ASN A 151 -6.66 -20.63 -2.75
N LYS A 152 -6.11 -21.41 -3.68
CA LYS A 152 -5.38 -22.62 -3.36
C LYS A 152 -4.24 -22.14 -2.48
N SER A 153 -4.38 -22.35 -1.17
CA SER A 153 -3.32 -22.19 -0.20
C SER A 153 -2.09 -22.92 -0.73
N LYS A 154 -1.13 -22.18 -1.29
CA LYS A 154 0.20 -22.72 -1.52
C LYS A 154 0.70 -23.10 -0.12
N LYS A 155 0.73 -24.39 0.16
CA LYS A 155 1.46 -24.96 1.30
C LYS A 155 2.89 -24.45 1.14
N PHE A 156 3.23 -23.40 1.87
CA PHE A 156 4.60 -22.97 2.03
C PHE A 156 5.31 -24.12 2.72
N ILE A 157 6.05 -24.91 1.93
CA ILE A 157 7.03 -25.84 2.45
C ILE A 157 8.05 -24.97 3.18
N HIS A 158 7.99 -24.95 4.50
CA HIS A 158 9.05 -24.44 5.35
C HIS A 158 10.32 -25.23 5.03
N LYS A 159 11.13 -24.72 4.10
CA LYS A 159 12.54 -25.08 4.03
C LYS A 159 13.14 -24.62 5.36
N ARG A 160 13.35 -25.58 6.26
CA ARG A 160 14.13 -25.39 7.48
C ARG A 160 15.48 -24.82 7.06
N PHE A 161 15.66 -23.52 7.23
CA PHE A 161 16.98 -22.91 7.21
C PHE A 161 17.73 -23.50 8.40
N ILE A 162 18.53 -24.52 8.14
CA ILE A 162 19.57 -24.99 9.06
C ILE A 162 20.58 -23.85 9.11
N GLY A 163 20.37 -22.92 10.04
CA GLY A 163 21.31 -21.85 10.33
C GLY A 163 22.66 -22.47 10.66
N LYS A 164 23.65 -22.19 9.81
CA LYS A 164 25.05 -22.50 10.11
C LYS A 164 25.39 -21.83 11.43
N LYS A 165 25.61 -22.64 12.47
CA LYS A 165 26.11 -22.17 13.77
C LYS A 165 27.46 -21.47 13.52
N ASN A 166 27.46 -20.15 13.49
CA ASN A 166 28.69 -19.38 13.55
C ASN A 166 29.37 -19.72 14.89
N LYS A 167 30.46 -20.49 14.81
CA LYS A 167 31.37 -20.73 15.93
C LYS A 167 31.89 -19.37 16.39
N ARG A 168 31.26 -18.80 17.44
CA ARG A 168 31.81 -17.67 18.18
C ARG A 168 33.18 -18.11 18.68
N ARG A 169 34.24 -17.55 18.10
CA ARG A 169 35.59 -17.68 18.67
C ARG A 169 35.52 -17.06 20.07
N SER A 170 35.71 -17.88 21.10
CA SER A 170 35.72 -17.42 22.49
C SER A 170 36.75 -16.30 22.64
N LEU A 171 36.33 -15.16 23.18
CA LEU A 171 37.20 -14.02 23.52
C LEU A 171 38.42 -14.42 24.37
N ALA A 172 38.30 -15.54 25.11
CA ALA A 172 39.40 -16.16 25.86
C ALA A 172 40.65 -16.53 25.02
N LYS A 173 40.54 -16.64 23.69
CA LYS A 173 41.69 -16.87 22.80
C LYS A 173 42.38 -15.58 22.32
N VAL A 174 41.71 -14.43 22.40
CA VAL A 174 42.26 -13.15 21.94
C VAL A 174 43.12 -12.50 23.03
N LEU A 175 42.81 -12.74 24.31
CA LEU A 175 43.49 -12.13 25.45
C LEU A 175 44.76 -12.89 25.94
N ARG A 176 45.27 -13.87 25.19
CA ARG A 176 46.58 -14.52 25.49
C ARG A 176 47.75 -13.98 24.66
N LYS A 177 47.53 -12.92 23.88
CA LYS A 177 48.55 -12.33 23.00
C LYS A 177 48.96 -10.91 23.38
N PHE A 178 48.47 -10.41 24.50
CA PHE A 178 48.93 -9.22 25.21
C PHE A 178 49.26 -9.64 26.64
#